data_AF-A0A8T5UP58-F1
#
_entry.id   AF-A0A8T5UP58-F1
#
_cell.length_a   1.000
_cell.length_b   1.000
_cell.length_c   1.000
_cell.angle_alpha   90.00
_cell.angle_beta   90.00
_cell.angle_gamma   90.00
#
_symmetry.space_group_name_H-M   'P 1'
#
loop_
_entity.id
_entity.type
_entity.pdbx_description
1 polymer ?
#
loop_
_entity_poly.entity_id
_entity_poly.type
_entity_poly.pdbx_seq_one_letter_code
_entity_poly.pdbx_strand_id
1 'polypeptide(L)'
;MEKLIESSIIKGLLFSAFDKFGPQPIYMFPNPIDENQIKETNLDHGKSNNLGITLRDYTQIAIKNITLLLGDGNILTQDQKGLKDYKHFGIMPFPDFGLTSLSYFHFIDADFSEIPLASAFCILIDEKKRSFLYNNINRLKNIITDFFSEFDKRITKELLPQESVEKDFKMLMEKLYNIEQSPSTPITTQRKMKIILSGLDNSGKTSFIISVDRKFSKLIGLKPTIGADVSSIEALGTTLFLWDLGGQKIYHERYLKKAQIYLFEADLLFYFIDIRDEERFNESIEYLKRVKTALKKLEQETPIIYVFSKGDPDIVDSVEIQSNYKKLKENLTSLSSNGNPEIYITSMFEIFSILRAFSSGIAKLSPNKDLIEQNLSEFSSLTGSSLVLLLSSDGLVLAENFTPEAMEITKMQKSEDLLNVFGVVAPQFTTLFKIFYKFKSSENEETIFRISDSIILLKRLKIVNYELFILFLIDNENKKESINQHLQDFLNRTQDLLLRYIA
;
A
#
# COMPACT_ATOMS: atom_id res chain seq x y z
N MET A 1 -2.65 1.57 33.78
CA MET A 1 -2.45 1.17 32.38
C MET A 1 -2.37 -0.35 32.21
N GLU A 2 -1.53 -1.02 32.99
CA GLU A 2 -1.17 -2.45 32.83
C GLU A 2 -2.36 -3.42 32.74
N LYS A 3 -3.36 -3.34 33.62
CA LYS A 3 -4.54 -4.23 33.56
C LYS A 3 -5.32 -4.17 32.24
N LEU A 4 -5.34 -3.00 31.58
CA LEU A 4 -5.98 -2.85 30.26
C LEU A 4 -5.16 -3.55 29.17
N ILE A 5 -3.83 -3.45 29.25
CA ILE A 5 -2.91 -4.12 28.33
C ILE A 5 -2.98 -5.65 28.51
N GLU A 6 -3.00 -6.14 29.74
CA GLU A 6 -3.09 -7.59 30.03
C GLU A 6 -4.35 -8.24 29.48
N SER A 7 -5.46 -7.48 29.42
CA SER A 7 -6.75 -7.96 28.91
C SER A 7 -6.98 -7.67 27.43
N SER A 8 -6.03 -7.03 26.75
CA SER A 8 -6.12 -6.62 25.36
C SER A 8 -5.26 -7.49 24.44
N ILE A 9 -5.60 -7.51 23.15
CA ILE A 9 -4.67 -7.96 22.10
C ILE A 9 -3.45 -7.03 21.95
N ILE A 10 -3.57 -5.77 22.40
CA ILE A 10 -2.49 -4.79 22.43
C ILE A 10 -1.52 -5.13 23.55
N LYS A 11 -0.29 -5.44 23.18
CA LYS A 11 0.81 -5.81 24.08
C LYS A 11 1.59 -4.62 24.58
N GLY A 12 1.56 -3.50 23.86
CA GLY A 12 2.14 -2.27 24.35
C GLY A 12 1.94 -1.08 23.42
N LEU A 13 2.15 0.10 23.98
CA LEU A 13 2.29 1.36 23.28
C LEU A 13 3.73 1.86 23.46
N LEU A 14 4.34 2.31 22.38
CA LEU A 14 5.68 2.89 22.39
C LEU A 14 5.66 4.21 21.63
N PHE A 15 6.10 5.30 22.26
CA PHE A 15 6.45 6.54 21.58
C PHE A 15 7.97 6.70 21.57
N SER A 16 8.53 6.91 20.39
CA SER A 16 9.97 7.01 20.14
C SER A 16 10.29 8.35 19.47
N ALA A 17 11.47 8.90 19.73
CA ALA A 17 11.94 10.12 19.09
C ALA A 17 13.45 10.07 18.83
N PHE A 18 13.90 10.86 17.85
CA PHE A 18 15.33 11.12 17.64
C PHE A 18 15.75 12.36 18.42
N ASP A 19 16.40 12.18 19.57
CA ASP A 19 16.90 13.30 20.37
C ASP A 19 18.44 13.43 20.29
N LYS A 20 19.05 14.22 21.18
CA LYS A 20 20.51 14.43 21.23
C LYS A 20 21.32 13.14 21.48
N PHE A 21 20.70 12.07 21.95
CA PHE A 21 21.30 10.76 22.17
C PHE A 21 20.95 9.77 21.04
N GLY A 22 20.33 10.24 19.96
CA GLY A 22 19.90 9.45 18.81
C GLY A 22 18.48 8.89 18.99
N PRO A 23 18.15 7.80 18.27
CA PRO A 23 16.84 7.15 18.39
C PRO A 23 16.63 6.55 19.79
N GLN A 24 15.59 6.99 20.50
CA GLN A 24 15.29 6.50 21.85
C GLN A 24 13.80 6.19 22.04
N PRO A 25 13.48 5.15 22.84
CA PRO A 25 12.14 4.97 23.37
C PRO A 25 11.89 6.02 24.47
N ILE A 26 10.88 6.86 24.28
CA ILE A 26 10.58 7.98 25.18
C ILE A 26 9.45 7.61 26.16
N TYR A 27 8.35 7.05 25.65
CA TYR A 27 7.24 6.59 26.48
C TYR A 27 6.92 5.13 26.19
N MET A 28 6.98 4.28 27.23
CA MET A 28 6.81 2.83 27.15
C MET A 28 5.68 2.38 28.05
N PHE A 29 4.67 1.75 27.46
CA PHE A 29 3.56 1.13 28.18
C PHE A 29 3.37 -0.30 27.67
N PRO A 30 3.42 -1.35 28.51
CA PRO A 30 3.74 -1.33 29.93
C PRO A 30 5.19 -0.90 30.20
N ASN A 31 5.54 -0.73 31.47
CA ASN A 31 6.93 -0.48 31.84
C ASN A 31 7.81 -1.67 31.41
N PRO A 32 9.06 -1.41 30.98
CA PRO A 32 9.97 -2.48 30.60
C PRO A 32 10.24 -3.41 31.78
N ILE A 33 10.24 -4.71 31.50
CA ILE A 33 10.62 -5.72 32.51
C ILE A 33 12.13 -5.97 32.50
N ASP A 34 12.67 -6.35 33.66
CA ASP A 34 14.08 -6.72 33.81
C ASP A 34 14.36 -8.06 33.09
N GLU A 35 15.44 -8.13 32.30
CA GLU A 35 15.87 -9.33 31.59
C GLU A 35 16.05 -10.55 32.51
N ASN A 36 16.40 -10.32 33.78
CA ASN A 36 16.57 -11.38 34.77
C ASN A 36 15.24 -12.05 35.16
N GLN A 37 14.12 -11.31 35.14
CA GLN A 37 12.79 -11.83 35.47
C GLN A 37 12.21 -12.72 34.35
N ILE A 38 12.70 -12.57 33.11
CA ILE A 38 12.30 -13.40 31.95
C ILE A 38 12.92 -14.81 32.01
N LYS A 39 14.14 -14.92 32.56
CA LYS A 39 14.84 -16.22 32.65
C LYS A 39 14.15 -17.17 33.65
N GLU A 40 13.55 -16.64 34.72
CA GLU A 40 12.83 -17.43 35.72
C GLU A 40 11.46 -17.91 35.22
N THR A 41 10.78 -17.11 34.39
CA THR A 41 9.43 -17.44 33.86
C THR A 41 9.45 -18.46 32.72
N ASN A 42 10.54 -18.57 31.97
CA ASN A 42 10.71 -19.59 30.92
C ASN A 42 11.05 -21.00 31.45
N LEU A 43 11.34 -21.14 32.75
CA LEU A 43 11.55 -22.45 33.41
C LEU A 43 10.25 -23.12 33.85
N ASP A 44 9.14 -22.37 33.92
CA ASP A 44 7.85 -22.90 34.36
C ASP A 44 6.92 -23.10 33.15
N HIS A 45 6.72 -24.37 32.77
CA HIS A 45 5.96 -24.76 31.60
C HIS A 45 4.51 -24.22 31.60
N GLY A 46 4.25 -23.20 30.78
CA GLY A 46 3.06 -23.17 29.91
C GLY A 46 1.79 -22.43 30.36
N LYS A 47 1.81 -21.53 31.38
CA LYS A 47 0.57 -20.83 31.81
C LYS A 47 0.68 -19.36 32.27
N SER A 48 1.64 -18.56 31.80
CA SER A 48 1.59 -17.10 31.99
C SER A 48 1.52 -16.37 30.64
N ASN A 49 0.48 -15.53 30.49
CA ASN A 49 0.21 -14.72 29.30
C ASN A 49 1.03 -13.40 29.29
N ASN A 50 2.06 -13.30 30.14
CA ASN A 50 2.89 -12.11 30.32
C ASN A 50 4.16 -12.21 29.48
N LEU A 51 4.01 -11.99 28.16
CA LEU A 51 5.12 -11.51 27.33
C LEU A 51 5.37 -10.04 27.72
N GLY A 52 6.14 -9.82 28.79
CA GLY A 52 6.64 -8.48 29.07
C GLY A 52 7.72 -8.12 28.04
N ILE A 53 7.76 -6.84 27.67
CA ILE A 53 8.70 -6.29 26.70
C ILE A 53 9.88 -5.71 27.49
N THR A 54 11.12 -6.05 27.12
CA THR A 54 12.30 -5.51 27.81
C THR A 54 12.61 -4.09 27.33
N LEU A 55 13.43 -3.36 28.09
CA LEU A 55 13.98 -2.09 27.62
C LEU A 55 14.76 -2.27 26.32
N ARG A 56 15.52 -3.37 26.21
CA ARG A 56 16.26 -3.72 24.98
C ARG A 56 15.34 -3.86 23.79
N ASP A 57 14.21 -4.56 23.93
CA ASP A 57 13.24 -4.74 22.85
C ASP A 57 12.65 -3.39 22.42
N TYR A 58 12.22 -2.56 23.39
CA TYR A 58 11.72 -1.22 23.10
C TYR A 58 12.76 -0.35 22.39
N THR A 59 14.02 -0.38 22.81
CA THR A 59 15.11 0.34 22.16
C THR A 59 15.33 -0.13 20.73
N GLN A 60 15.32 -1.44 20.47
CA GLN A 60 15.49 -1.97 19.11
C GLN A 60 14.31 -1.59 18.19
N ILE A 61 13.08 -1.62 18.71
CA ILE A 61 11.88 -1.15 18.00
C ILE A 61 11.99 0.35 17.70
N ALA A 62 12.42 1.16 18.67
CA ALA A 62 12.59 2.61 18.51
C ALA A 62 13.63 2.95 17.43
N ILE A 63 14.81 2.34 17.49
CA ILE A 63 15.88 2.50 16.49
C ILE A 63 15.35 2.17 15.11
N LYS A 64 14.73 0.99 14.94
CA LYS A 64 14.23 0.55 13.63
C LYS A 64 13.22 1.52 13.02
N ASN A 65 12.24 1.99 13.80
CA ASN A 65 11.22 2.92 13.30
C ASN A 65 11.81 4.30 12.95
N ILE A 66 12.65 4.85 13.82
CA ILE A 66 13.22 6.19 13.61
C ILE A 66 14.22 6.18 12.44
N THR A 67 15.04 5.14 12.29
CA THR A 67 15.90 4.97 11.13
C THR A 67 15.08 4.82 9.84
N LEU A 68 13.94 4.12 9.88
CA LEU A 68 13.03 4.04 8.73
C LEU A 68 12.50 5.43 8.32
N LEU A 69 12.15 6.27 9.31
CA LEU A 69 11.64 7.62 9.11
C LEU A 69 12.70 8.58 8.58
N LEU A 70 13.89 8.59 9.16
CA LEU A 70 14.95 9.54 8.84
C LEU A 70 15.75 9.16 7.58
N GLY A 71 15.78 7.88 7.23
CA GLY A 71 16.67 7.37 6.21
C GLY A 71 18.14 7.69 6.48
N ASP A 72 18.88 8.07 5.43
CA ASP A 72 20.30 8.44 5.53
C ASP A 72 20.52 9.92 5.88
N GLY A 73 19.49 10.60 6.42
CA GLY A 73 19.56 11.99 6.89
C GLY A 73 19.16 13.06 5.85
N ASN A 74 18.85 12.66 4.61
CA ASN A 74 18.44 13.59 3.55
C ASN A 74 17.10 14.30 3.83
N ILE A 75 16.20 13.68 4.61
CA ILE A 75 14.92 14.31 4.99
C ILE A 75 15.14 15.57 5.83
N LEU A 76 16.20 15.60 6.65
CA LEU A 76 16.57 16.77 7.45
C LEU A 76 17.11 17.93 6.58
N THR A 77 17.41 17.67 5.30
CA THR A 77 17.85 18.68 4.32
C THR A 77 16.72 19.21 3.44
N GLN A 78 15.50 18.65 3.57
CA GLN A 78 14.31 19.13 2.85
C GLN A 78 13.75 20.40 3.49
N ASP A 79 12.92 21.15 2.73
CA ASP A 79 12.24 22.35 3.22
C ASP A 79 11.51 22.05 4.55
N GLN A 80 11.92 22.75 5.62
CA GLN A 80 11.42 22.53 6.98
C GLN A 80 9.90 22.66 7.08
N LYS A 81 9.25 23.38 6.15
CA LYS A 81 7.79 23.44 6.06
C LYS A 81 7.16 22.10 5.65
N GLY A 82 7.79 21.35 4.75
CA GLY A 82 7.29 20.05 4.28
C GLY A 82 7.34 18.97 5.35
N LEU A 83 8.30 19.05 6.27
CA LEU A 83 8.43 18.11 7.39
C LEU A 83 7.23 18.18 8.35
N LYS A 84 6.63 19.35 8.53
CA LYS A 84 5.50 19.55 9.46
C LYS A 84 4.22 18.84 9.02
N ASP A 85 4.05 18.67 7.71
CA ASP A 85 2.90 17.98 7.13
C ASP A 85 3.13 16.47 6.97
N TYR A 86 4.34 15.98 7.27
CA TYR A 86 4.68 14.57 7.13
C TYR A 86 3.99 13.73 8.21
N LYS A 87 3.02 12.92 7.77
CA LYS A 87 2.22 12.01 8.60
C LYS A 87 1.97 10.72 7.85
N HIS A 88 2.71 9.67 8.20
CA HIS A 88 2.55 8.36 7.58
C HIS A 88 2.26 7.28 8.59
N PHE A 89 1.56 6.25 8.15
CA PHE A 89 1.34 5.05 8.94
C PHE A 89 1.93 3.86 8.20
N GLY A 90 2.45 2.89 8.95
CA GLY A 90 2.89 1.63 8.38
C GLY A 90 2.72 0.49 9.38
N ILE A 91 2.57 -0.73 8.88
CA ILE A 91 2.56 -1.93 9.73
C ILE A 91 3.96 -2.55 9.72
N MET A 92 4.63 -2.50 10.86
CA MET A 92 6.04 -2.90 10.99
C MET A 92 6.18 -4.27 11.65
N PRO A 93 6.94 -5.20 11.04
CA PRO A 93 7.28 -6.46 11.68
C PRO A 93 8.44 -6.30 12.67
N PHE A 94 8.33 -7.00 13.79
CA PHE A 94 9.45 -7.28 14.68
C PHE A 94 9.51 -8.79 14.97
N PRO A 95 9.99 -9.58 13.99
CA PRO A 95 9.98 -11.04 14.06
C PRO A 95 10.77 -11.57 15.25
N ASP A 96 11.89 -10.91 15.57
CA ASP A 96 12.78 -11.26 16.69
C ASP A 96 12.07 -11.22 18.05
N PHE A 97 10.97 -10.46 18.15
CA PHE A 97 10.15 -10.33 19.36
C PHE A 97 8.79 -11.02 19.23
N GLY A 98 8.47 -11.63 18.08
CA GLY A 98 7.14 -12.17 17.80
C GLY A 98 6.04 -11.09 17.77
N LEU A 99 6.41 -9.84 17.48
CA LEU A 99 5.51 -8.68 17.50
C LEU A 99 5.33 -8.09 16.10
N THR A 100 4.22 -7.38 15.92
CA THR A 100 4.03 -6.42 14.83
C THR A 100 3.45 -5.13 15.42
N SER A 101 3.74 -4.00 14.79
CA SER A 101 3.11 -2.72 15.15
C SER A 101 2.28 -2.14 14.03
N LEU A 102 1.31 -1.31 14.41
CA LEU A 102 0.91 -0.16 13.59
C LEU A 102 1.74 1.03 14.08
N SER A 103 2.65 1.50 13.24
CA SER A 103 3.50 2.66 13.48
C SER A 103 2.92 3.91 12.82
N TYR A 104 2.89 5.02 13.55
CA TYR A 104 2.57 6.36 13.09
C TYR A 104 3.84 7.20 13.14
N PHE A 105 4.28 7.70 11.99
CA PHE A 105 5.49 8.48 11.80
C PHE A 105 5.12 9.93 11.55
N HIS A 106 5.67 10.84 12.35
CA HIS A 106 5.45 12.27 12.20
C HIS A 106 6.59 13.08 12.79
N PHE A 107 6.66 14.35 12.41
CA PHE A 107 7.59 15.31 12.98
C PHE A 107 6.88 16.24 13.95
N ILE A 108 7.54 16.55 15.06
CA ILE A 108 7.03 17.47 16.10
C ILE A 108 7.85 18.75 16.04
N ASP A 109 7.16 19.89 15.93
CA ASP A 109 7.78 21.20 16.07
C ASP A 109 8.09 21.42 17.55
N ALA A 110 9.34 21.16 17.94
CA ALA A 110 9.77 21.17 19.33
C ALA A 110 10.68 22.38 19.58
N ASP A 111 10.32 23.25 20.54
CA ASP A 111 11.02 24.51 20.82
C ASP A 111 12.48 24.30 21.26
N PHE A 112 12.80 23.09 21.72
CA PHE A 112 14.13 22.68 22.18
C PHE A 112 15.00 22.03 21.10
N SER A 113 14.55 22.03 19.84
CA SER A 113 15.29 21.47 18.70
C SER A 113 15.29 22.46 17.52
N GLU A 114 16.43 22.60 16.85
CA GLU A 114 16.54 23.47 15.66
C GLU A 114 15.85 22.87 14.42
N ILE A 115 15.65 21.55 14.43
CA ILE A 115 14.97 20.79 13.36
C ILE A 115 13.76 20.09 14.00
N PRO A 116 12.62 19.98 13.30
CA PRO A 116 11.48 19.20 13.79
C PRO A 116 11.91 17.81 14.27
N LEU A 117 11.43 17.42 15.45
CA LEU A 117 11.78 16.18 16.12
C LEU A 117 11.15 15.00 15.37
N ALA A 118 11.96 14.15 14.76
CA ALA A 118 11.49 12.93 14.13
C ALA A 118 10.95 11.97 15.21
N SER A 119 9.71 11.51 15.03
CA SER A 119 9.03 10.68 16.04
C SER A 119 8.23 9.54 15.41
N ALA A 120 8.06 8.47 16.20
CA ALA A 120 7.27 7.31 15.82
C ALA A 120 6.47 6.77 17.01
N PHE A 121 5.17 6.61 16.84
CA PHE A 121 4.29 5.96 17.80
C PHE A 121 3.87 4.58 17.31
N CYS A 122 3.97 3.56 18.15
CA CYS A 122 3.68 2.17 17.81
C CYS A 122 2.59 1.58 18.72
N ILE A 123 1.59 0.94 18.11
CA ILE A 123 0.69 0.00 18.79
C ILE A 123 1.24 -1.41 18.55
N LEU A 124 1.79 -2.04 19.58
CA LEU A 124 2.40 -3.38 19.51
C LEU A 124 1.36 -4.46 19.78
N ILE A 125 1.30 -5.48 18.92
CA ILE A 125 0.48 -6.68 19.10
C ILE A 125 1.29 -7.94 18.76
N ASP A 126 0.79 -9.10 19.20
CA ASP A 126 1.32 -10.41 18.77
C ASP A 126 1.17 -10.56 17.25
N GLU A 127 2.25 -10.99 16.60
CA GLU A 127 2.31 -11.24 15.16
C GLU A 127 1.16 -12.12 14.65
N LYS A 128 0.74 -13.13 15.42
CA LYS A 128 -0.35 -14.04 15.05
C LYS A 128 -1.71 -13.33 14.97
N LYS A 129 -1.83 -12.13 15.54
CA LYS A 129 -3.04 -11.31 15.54
C LYS A 129 -2.96 -10.12 14.57
N ARG A 130 -1.96 -10.09 13.67
CA ARG A 130 -1.71 -8.99 12.72
C ARG A 130 -2.94 -8.50 11.96
N SER A 131 -3.88 -9.39 11.62
CA SER A 131 -5.10 -9.01 10.88
C SER A 131 -5.92 -7.92 11.59
N PHE A 132 -5.86 -7.84 12.92
CA PHE A 132 -6.55 -6.79 13.67
C PHE A 132 -6.12 -5.39 13.21
N LEU A 133 -4.81 -5.17 13.04
CA LEU A 133 -4.28 -3.88 12.59
C LEU A 133 -4.72 -3.57 11.16
N TYR A 134 -4.59 -4.53 10.24
CA TYR A 134 -4.99 -4.34 8.85
C TYR A 134 -6.48 -4.03 8.71
N ASN A 135 -7.33 -4.80 9.39
CA ASN A 135 -8.77 -4.72 9.21
C ASN A 135 -9.39 -3.49 9.90
N ASN A 136 -8.69 -2.91 10.87
CA ASN A 136 -9.15 -1.72 11.62
C ASN A 136 -8.28 -0.48 11.35
N ILE A 137 -7.40 -0.51 10.34
CA ILE A 137 -6.38 0.52 10.14
C ILE A 137 -6.97 1.93 10.03
N ASN A 138 -8.09 2.13 9.32
CA ASN A 138 -8.70 3.46 9.17
C ASN A 138 -9.27 3.97 10.49
N ARG A 139 -9.92 3.10 11.28
CA ARG A 139 -10.43 3.46 12.62
C ARG A 139 -9.29 3.79 13.58
N LEU A 140 -8.20 3.02 13.51
CA LEU A 140 -6.99 3.24 14.32
C LEU A 140 -6.30 4.55 13.93
N LYS A 141 -6.11 4.81 12.62
CA LYS A 141 -5.53 6.04 12.08
C LYS A 141 -6.22 7.29 12.60
N ASN A 142 -7.55 7.32 12.59
CA ASN A 142 -8.31 8.46 13.07
C ASN A 142 -8.05 8.72 14.56
N ILE A 143 -8.14 7.68 15.40
CA ILE A 143 -7.89 7.81 16.85
C ILE A 143 -6.47 8.30 17.14
N ILE A 144 -5.48 7.76 16.43
CA ILE A 144 -4.07 8.11 16.62
C ILE A 144 -3.82 9.56 16.19
N THR A 145 -4.31 9.94 15.02
CA THR A 145 -4.14 11.31 14.48
C THR A 145 -4.79 12.35 15.39
N ASP A 146 -6.01 12.07 15.86
CA ASP A 146 -6.72 12.94 16.82
C ASP A 146 -5.95 13.07 18.13
N PHE A 147 -5.40 11.96 18.64
CA PHE A 147 -4.59 11.99 19.86
C PHE A 147 -3.35 12.88 19.70
N PHE A 148 -2.56 12.67 18.63
CA PHE A 148 -1.33 13.43 18.42
C PHE A 148 -1.55 14.90 18.06
N SER A 149 -2.70 15.26 17.47
CA SER A 149 -3.03 16.67 17.23
C SER A 149 -3.09 17.54 18.51
N GLU A 150 -3.35 16.92 19.67
CA GLU A 150 -3.35 17.59 20.97
C GLU A 150 -2.14 17.22 21.82
N PHE A 151 -1.70 15.96 21.76
CA PHE A 151 -0.56 15.49 22.54
C PHE A 151 0.75 16.19 22.13
N ASP A 152 1.00 16.37 20.82
CA ASP A 152 2.22 17.02 20.32
C ASP A 152 2.39 18.43 20.90
N LYS A 153 1.30 19.21 20.96
CA LYS A 153 1.28 20.57 21.53
C LYS A 153 1.72 20.61 22.99
N ARG A 154 1.52 19.53 23.74
CA ARG A 154 1.90 19.44 25.17
C ARG A 154 3.38 19.13 25.37
N ILE A 155 4.02 18.48 24.40
CA ILE A 155 5.44 18.11 24.47
C ILE A 155 6.33 18.99 23.58
N THR A 156 5.78 20.01 22.92
CA THR A 156 6.52 20.99 22.12
C THR A 156 7.60 21.72 22.93
N LYS A 157 7.31 22.12 24.16
CA LYS A 157 8.25 22.90 24.99
C LYS A 157 9.35 22.06 25.63
N GLU A 158 9.00 20.85 26.06
CA GLU A 158 9.90 19.88 26.64
C GLU A 158 9.25 18.49 26.59
N LEU A 159 10.08 17.43 26.57
CA LEU A 159 9.59 16.07 26.77
C LEU A 159 9.24 15.89 28.26
N LEU A 160 7.97 15.57 28.53
CA LEU A 160 7.46 15.37 29.88
C LEU A 160 7.91 14.02 30.44
N PRO A 161 8.03 13.83 31.77
CA PRO A 161 8.25 12.53 32.38
C PRO A 161 7.11 11.54 32.06
N GLN A 162 7.40 10.24 31.94
CA GLN A 162 6.41 9.22 31.58
C GLN A 162 5.18 9.20 32.52
N GLU A 163 5.40 9.37 33.83
CA GLU A 163 4.32 9.42 34.83
C GLU A 163 3.31 10.55 34.55
N SER A 164 3.79 11.66 33.97
CA SER A 164 2.95 12.82 33.65
C SER A 164 2.07 12.60 32.41
N VAL A 165 2.46 11.67 31.53
CA VAL A 165 1.72 11.35 30.29
C VAL A 165 0.95 10.04 30.38
N GLU A 166 1.11 9.25 31.45
CA GLU A 166 0.41 7.95 31.59
C GLU A 166 -1.11 8.09 31.46
N LYS A 167 -1.70 9.17 32.01
CA LYS A 167 -3.14 9.42 31.91
C LYS A 167 -3.59 9.60 30.46
N ASP A 168 -2.78 10.25 29.64
CA ASP A 168 -3.08 10.50 28.22
C ASP A 168 -3.06 9.18 27.43
N PHE A 169 -2.02 8.38 27.61
CA PHE A 169 -1.89 7.07 26.97
C PHE A 169 -2.92 6.07 27.48
N LYS A 170 -3.34 6.16 28.74
CA LYS A 170 -4.45 5.36 29.27
C LYS A 170 -5.76 5.67 28.55
N MET A 171 -6.08 6.95 28.34
CA MET A 171 -7.27 7.36 27.60
C MET A 171 -7.19 6.91 26.13
N LEU A 172 -6.00 6.96 25.52
CA LEU A 172 -5.78 6.39 24.19
C LEU A 172 -6.05 4.88 24.18
N MET A 173 -5.50 4.12 25.14
CA MET A 173 -5.73 2.68 25.25
C MET A 173 -7.20 2.31 25.42
N GLU A 174 -7.97 3.08 26.19
CA GLU A 174 -9.41 2.85 26.34
C GLU A 174 -10.15 2.98 24.99
N LYS A 175 -9.78 3.99 24.18
CA LYS A 175 -10.33 4.14 22.81
C LYS A 175 -9.93 2.97 21.90
N LEU A 176 -8.67 2.51 21.97
CA LEU A 176 -8.17 1.38 21.20
C LEU A 176 -8.85 0.06 21.60
N TYR A 177 -9.06 -0.16 22.89
CA TYR A 177 -9.76 -1.32 23.44
C TYR A 177 -11.22 -1.37 22.95
N ASN A 178 -11.90 -0.23 22.81
CA ASN A 178 -13.26 -0.21 22.27
C ASN A 178 -13.34 -0.67 20.80
N ILE A 179 -12.30 -0.42 19.98
CA ILE A 179 -12.21 -0.99 18.62
C ILE A 179 -12.03 -2.50 18.70
N GLU A 180 -11.17 -2.99 19.61
CA GLU A 180 -10.96 -4.42 19.82
C GLU A 180 -12.25 -5.15 20.19
N GLN A 181 -13.10 -4.56 21.04
CA GLN A 181 -14.39 -5.17 21.42
C GLN A 181 -15.44 -5.17 20.28
N SER A 182 -15.20 -4.39 19.23
CA SER A 182 -16.10 -4.25 18.08
C SER A 182 -15.30 -4.34 16.76
N PRO A 183 -14.54 -5.42 16.51
CA PRO A 183 -13.65 -5.47 15.37
C PRO A 183 -14.48 -5.50 14.08
N SER A 184 -14.00 -4.84 13.03
CA SER A 184 -14.68 -4.79 11.72
C SER A 184 -14.88 -6.17 11.10
N THR A 185 -14.01 -7.13 11.46
CA THR A 185 -13.97 -8.51 10.97
C THR A 185 -13.34 -9.41 12.06
N PRO A 186 -13.56 -10.74 12.00
CA PRO A 186 -12.88 -11.68 12.89
C PRO A 186 -11.35 -11.56 12.82
N ILE A 187 -10.70 -11.60 13.99
CA ILE A 187 -9.22 -11.63 14.08
C ILE A 187 -8.73 -13.00 13.62
N THR A 188 -7.87 -13.03 12.61
CA THR A 188 -7.36 -14.25 11.97
C THR A 188 -5.85 -14.11 11.71
N THR A 189 -5.18 -15.24 11.48
CA THR A 189 -3.74 -15.28 11.18
C THR A 189 -3.43 -14.90 9.73
N GLN A 190 -4.35 -15.16 8.80
CA GLN A 190 -4.24 -14.85 7.37
C GLN A 190 -5.32 -13.85 6.97
N ARG A 191 -4.90 -12.67 6.48
CA ARG A 191 -5.82 -11.68 5.92
C ARG A 191 -6.45 -12.26 4.65
N LYS A 192 -7.77 -12.17 4.56
CA LYS A 192 -8.52 -12.47 3.35
C LYS A 192 -9.02 -11.14 2.81
N MET A 193 -8.64 -10.79 1.59
CA MET A 193 -9.07 -9.52 1.00
C MET A 193 -10.22 -9.75 0.03
N LYS A 194 -11.28 -8.95 0.15
CA LYS A 194 -12.42 -8.96 -0.75
C LYS A 194 -12.27 -7.87 -1.80
N ILE A 195 -12.07 -8.28 -3.05
CA ILE A 195 -11.97 -7.38 -4.20
C ILE A 195 -13.22 -7.54 -5.05
N ILE A 196 -13.93 -6.45 -5.27
CA ILE A 196 -15.16 -6.44 -6.05
C ILE A 196 -14.87 -5.92 -7.46
N LEU A 197 -15.36 -6.65 -8.47
CA LEU A 197 -15.43 -6.16 -9.84
C LEU A 197 -16.89 -5.83 -10.16
N SER A 198 -17.16 -4.56 -10.44
CA SER A 198 -18.51 -4.06 -10.72
C SER A 198 -18.53 -3.21 -11.98
N GLY A 199 -19.69 -3.13 -12.62
CA GLY A 199 -19.88 -2.43 -13.91
C GLY A 199 -20.89 -3.18 -14.77
N LEU A 200 -21.30 -2.58 -15.88
CA LEU A 200 -22.33 -3.12 -16.77
C LEU A 200 -21.93 -4.47 -17.39
N ASP A 201 -22.89 -5.22 -17.92
CA ASP A 201 -22.62 -6.40 -18.71
C ASP A 201 -21.70 -6.05 -19.91
N ASN A 202 -20.88 -7.01 -20.33
CA ASN A 202 -19.91 -6.83 -21.42
C ASN A 202 -18.80 -5.78 -21.17
N SER A 203 -18.67 -5.21 -19.97
CA SER A 203 -17.61 -4.24 -19.62
C SER A 203 -16.22 -4.84 -19.37
N GLY A 204 -15.99 -6.13 -19.66
CA GLY A 204 -14.65 -6.74 -19.57
C GLY A 204 -14.20 -7.25 -18.19
N LYS A 205 -15.07 -7.26 -17.16
CA LYS A 205 -14.75 -7.73 -15.79
C LYS A 205 -14.15 -9.14 -15.73
N THR A 206 -14.86 -10.13 -16.28
CA THR A 206 -14.44 -11.53 -16.27
C THR A 206 -13.14 -11.74 -17.05
N SER A 207 -13.00 -11.05 -18.19
CA SER A 207 -11.77 -11.07 -18.99
C SER A 207 -10.58 -10.49 -18.22
N PHE A 208 -10.79 -9.44 -17.43
CA PHE A 208 -9.77 -8.85 -16.57
C PHE A 208 -9.29 -9.84 -15.52
N ILE A 209 -10.21 -10.53 -14.80
CA ILE A 209 -9.85 -11.55 -13.80
C ILE A 209 -9.04 -12.67 -14.43
N ILE A 210 -9.53 -13.22 -15.55
CA ILE A 210 -8.86 -14.33 -16.25
C ILE A 210 -7.46 -13.93 -16.72
N SER A 211 -7.29 -12.67 -17.13
CA SER A 211 -6.01 -12.10 -17.56
C SER A 211 -5.04 -11.96 -16.38
N VAL A 212 -5.49 -11.44 -15.24
CA VAL A 212 -4.69 -11.35 -14.00
C VAL A 212 -4.26 -12.74 -13.52
N ASP A 213 -5.17 -13.72 -13.55
CA ASP A 213 -4.93 -15.13 -13.20
C ASP A 213 -4.18 -15.91 -14.31
N ARG A 214 -3.82 -15.24 -15.42
CA ARG A 214 -3.10 -15.81 -16.58
C ARG A 214 -3.77 -17.04 -17.21
N LYS A 215 -5.07 -17.22 -17.04
CA LYS A 215 -5.84 -18.35 -17.60
C LYS A 215 -6.36 -18.03 -19.00
N PHE A 216 -5.50 -17.53 -19.89
CA PHE A 216 -5.86 -16.99 -21.21
C PHE A 216 -6.69 -17.96 -22.08
N SER A 217 -6.51 -19.27 -21.93
CA SER A 217 -7.32 -20.28 -22.64
C SER A 217 -8.82 -20.19 -22.32
N LYS A 218 -9.20 -19.63 -21.17
CA LYS A 218 -10.59 -19.40 -20.76
C LYS A 218 -11.22 -18.15 -21.35
N LEU A 219 -10.46 -17.28 -22.02
CA LEU A 219 -11.00 -16.08 -22.66
C LEU A 219 -11.86 -16.40 -23.89
N ILE A 220 -11.60 -17.53 -24.54
CA ILE A 220 -12.33 -17.96 -25.73
C ILE A 220 -13.71 -18.50 -25.33
N GLY A 221 -14.77 -17.96 -25.93
CA GLY A 221 -16.13 -18.44 -25.71
C GLY A 221 -16.74 -18.06 -24.36
N LEU A 222 -16.25 -16.98 -23.73
CA LEU A 222 -16.81 -16.45 -22.50
C LEU A 222 -18.32 -16.17 -22.64
N LYS A 223 -19.09 -16.68 -21.68
CA LYS A 223 -20.53 -16.42 -21.55
C LYS A 223 -20.76 -15.32 -20.51
N PRO A 224 -21.88 -14.59 -20.58
CA PRO A 224 -22.21 -13.61 -19.55
C PRO A 224 -22.27 -14.25 -18.15
N THR A 225 -21.61 -13.63 -17.17
CA THR A 225 -21.60 -14.09 -15.77
C THR A 225 -23.01 -14.10 -15.18
N ILE A 226 -23.39 -15.19 -14.51
CA ILE A 226 -24.70 -15.36 -13.89
C ILE A 226 -24.57 -15.08 -12.39
N GLY A 227 -25.16 -13.98 -11.93
CA GLY A 227 -25.06 -13.58 -10.54
C GLY A 227 -23.63 -13.18 -10.16
N ALA A 228 -23.24 -13.45 -8.91
CA ALA A 228 -21.90 -13.16 -8.42
C ALA A 228 -21.05 -14.44 -8.46
N ASP A 229 -19.98 -14.42 -9.25
CA ASP A 229 -18.97 -15.47 -9.25
C ASP A 229 -17.85 -15.09 -8.29
N VAL A 230 -17.40 -16.04 -7.47
CA VAL A 230 -16.34 -15.82 -6.48
C VAL A 230 -15.20 -16.76 -6.80
N SER A 231 -14.06 -16.17 -7.11
CA SER A 231 -12.80 -16.89 -7.33
C SER A 231 -11.75 -16.39 -6.35
N SER A 232 -10.70 -17.19 -6.15
CA SER A 232 -9.56 -16.80 -5.33
C SER A 232 -8.28 -16.87 -6.16
N ILE A 233 -7.41 -15.87 -6.00
CA ILE A 233 -6.04 -15.89 -6.50
C ILE A 233 -5.08 -15.64 -5.35
N GLU A 234 -3.91 -16.27 -5.44
CA GLU A 234 -2.79 -15.96 -4.55
C GLU A 234 -1.98 -14.84 -5.19
N ALA A 235 -1.87 -13.71 -4.52
CA ALA A 235 -1.03 -12.61 -4.97
C ALA A 235 -0.41 -11.94 -3.74
N LEU A 236 0.89 -11.65 -3.81
CA LEU A 236 1.61 -10.98 -2.73
C LEU A 236 1.43 -11.67 -1.35
N GLY A 237 1.45 -13.02 -1.34
CA GLY A 237 1.32 -13.81 -0.11
C GLY A 237 -0.03 -13.72 0.60
N THR A 238 -1.03 -13.12 -0.05
CA THR A 238 -2.40 -13.03 0.46
C THR A 238 -3.37 -13.67 -0.52
N THR A 239 -4.37 -14.37 0.03
CA THR A 239 -5.49 -14.88 -0.76
C THR A 239 -6.46 -13.73 -1.04
N LEU A 240 -6.56 -13.36 -2.31
CA LEU A 240 -7.50 -12.36 -2.80
C LEU A 240 -8.77 -13.06 -3.27
N PHE A 241 -9.91 -12.73 -2.67
CA PHE A 241 -11.23 -13.17 -3.12
C PHE A 241 -11.79 -12.17 -4.11
N LEU A 242 -11.83 -12.55 -5.38
CA LEU A 242 -12.35 -11.75 -6.48
C LEU A 242 -13.84 -12.04 -6.67
N TRP A 243 -14.68 -11.04 -6.46
CA TRP A 243 -16.13 -11.09 -6.66
C TRP A 243 -16.47 -10.47 -8.01
N ASP A 244 -16.67 -11.30 -9.04
CA ASP A 244 -17.18 -10.87 -10.34
C ASP A 244 -18.70 -10.72 -10.29
N LEU A 245 -19.18 -9.47 -10.19
CA LEU A 245 -20.60 -9.19 -10.15
C LEU A 245 -21.16 -9.12 -11.58
N GLY A 246 -21.97 -10.11 -11.99
CA GLY A 246 -22.63 -10.12 -13.29
C GLY A 246 -23.37 -8.81 -13.57
N GLY A 247 -23.01 -8.11 -14.64
CA GLY A 247 -23.43 -6.73 -14.91
C GLY A 247 -24.78 -6.57 -15.63
N GLN A 248 -25.55 -7.64 -15.76
CA GLN A 248 -26.86 -7.56 -16.38
C GLN A 248 -27.82 -6.79 -15.47
N LYS A 249 -28.66 -5.93 -16.06
CA LYS A 249 -29.60 -5.07 -15.33
C LYS A 249 -30.46 -5.79 -14.27
N ILE A 250 -30.80 -7.05 -14.51
CA ILE A 250 -31.56 -7.90 -13.56
C ILE A 250 -30.84 -8.10 -12.22
N TYR A 251 -29.50 -8.09 -12.21
CA TYR A 251 -28.71 -8.30 -11.00
C TYR A 251 -28.37 -7.01 -10.25
N HIS A 252 -28.33 -5.85 -10.92
CA HIS A 252 -28.02 -4.56 -10.27
C HIS A 252 -28.90 -4.28 -9.06
N GLU A 253 -30.22 -4.44 -9.20
CA GLU A 253 -31.16 -4.25 -8.09
C GLU A 253 -30.93 -5.25 -6.96
N ARG A 254 -30.58 -6.50 -7.29
CA ARG A 254 -30.32 -7.54 -6.30
C ARG A 254 -29.06 -7.21 -5.48
N TYR A 255 -27.98 -6.78 -6.13
CA TYR A 255 -26.75 -6.42 -5.43
C TYR A 255 -26.94 -5.22 -4.52
N LEU A 256 -27.65 -4.20 -4.98
CA LEU A 256 -27.93 -3.00 -4.20
C LEU A 256 -28.89 -3.27 -3.03
N LYS A 257 -29.94 -4.09 -3.22
CA LYS A 257 -30.84 -4.50 -2.13
C LYS A 257 -30.16 -5.38 -1.09
N LYS A 258 -29.22 -6.23 -1.52
CA LYS A 258 -28.44 -7.11 -0.65
C LYS A 258 -27.00 -6.61 -0.50
N ALA A 259 -26.81 -5.29 -0.41
CA ALA A 259 -25.48 -4.67 -0.36
C ALA A 259 -24.65 -5.19 0.83
N GLN A 260 -25.28 -5.55 1.95
CA GLN A 260 -24.61 -6.17 3.09
C GLN A 260 -23.89 -7.49 2.75
N ILE A 261 -24.36 -8.22 1.72
CA ILE A 261 -23.71 -9.47 1.27
C ILE A 261 -22.63 -9.14 0.24
N TYR A 262 -23.00 -8.34 -0.77
CA TYR A 262 -22.16 -8.15 -1.94
C TYR A 262 -21.08 -7.08 -1.74
N LEU A 263 -21.38 -5.98 -1.05
CA LEU A 263 -20.52 -4.80 -0.95
C LEU A 263 -19.87 -4.59 0.43
N PHE A 264 -20.42 -5.18 1.50
CA PHE A 264 -19.82 -5.06 2.84
C PHE A 264 -18.44 -5.72 2.90
N GLU A 265 -17.55 -5.16 3.73
CA GLU A 265 -16.15 -5.60 3.90
C GLU A 265 -15.36 -5.64 2.59
N ALA A 266 -15.72 -4.80 1.62
CA ALA A 266 -14.94 -4.68 0.39
C ALA A 266 -13.65 -3.89 0.66
N ASP A 267 -12.50 -4.56 0.54
CA ASP A 267 -11.19 -3.92 0.62
C ASP A 267 -10.92 -3.03 -0.60
N LEU A 268 -11.40 -3.44 -1.78
CA LEU A 268 -11.16 -2.77 -3.05
C LEU A 268 -12.33 -2.97 -4.01
N LEU A 269 -12.63 -1.94 -4.81
CA LEU A 269 -13.58 -2.05 -5.91
C LEU A 269 -12.95 -1.60 -7.23
N PHE A 270 -12.92 -2.48 -8.22
CA PHE A 270 -12.68 -2.11 -9.61
C PHE A 270 -14.00 -1.85 -10.31
N TYR A 271 -14.18 -0.63 -10.83
CA TYR A 271 -15.37 -0.24 -11.57
C TYR A 271 -15.08 -0.15 -13.07
N PHE A 272 -15.74 -1.00 -13.84
CA PHE A 272 -15.47 -1.17 -15.27
C PHE A 272 -16.46 -0.40 -16.13
N ILE A 273 -15.91 0.35 -17.08
CA ILE A 273 -16.63 1.02 -18.16
C ILE A 273 -16.02 0.55 -19.48
N ASP A 274 -16.85 0.16 -20.44
CA ASP A 274 -16.39 -0.08 -21.82
C ASP A 274 -16.18 1.26 -22.50
N ILE A 275 -14.93 1.64 -22.81
CA ILE A 275 -14.62 2.97 -23.37
C ILE A 275 -15.17 3.18 -24.78
N ARG A 276 -15.59 2.08 -25.45
CA ARG A 276 -16.12 2.09 -26.81
C ARG A 276 -17.64 2.24 -26.85
N ASP A 277 -18.32 2.09 -25.72
CA ASP A 277 -19.78 2.04 -25.63
C ASP A 277 -20.35 3.36 -25.09
N GLU A 278 -20.22 4.43 -25.87
CA GLU A 278 -20.61 5.79 -25.48
C GLU A 278 -22.09 5.86 -25.07
N GLU A 279 -22.97 5.14 -25.78
CA GLU A 279 -24.42 5.13 -25.53
C GLU A 279 -24.77 4.70 -24.10
N ARG A 280 -23.93 3.85 -23.50
CA ARG A 280 -24.15 3.29 -22.16
C ARG A 280 -23.36 4.00 -21.06
N PHE A 281 -22.63 5.08 -21.36
CA PHE A 281 -21.90 5.83 -20.33
C PHE A 281 -22.82 6.35 -19.23
N ASN A 282 -23.98 6.92 -19.60
CA ASN A 282 -24.94 7.43 -18.63
C ASN A 282 -25.50 6.32 -17.73
N GLU A 283 -25.85 5.16 -18.30
CA GLU A 283 -26.31 3.99 -17.54
C GLU A 283 -25.23 3.53 -16.55
N SER A 284 -23.98 3.45 -17.01
CA SER A 284 -22.85 3.03 -16.17
C SER A 284 -22.60 4.02 -15.04
N ILE A 285 -22.59 5.33 -15.33
CA ILE A 285 -22.37 6.36 -14.32
C ILE A 285 -23.52 6.40 -13.30
N GLU A 286 -24.76 6.18 -13.72
CA GLU A 286 -25.90 6.05 -12.80
C GLU A 286 -25.75 4.83 -11.89
N TYR A 287 -25.36 3.67 -12.43
CA TYR A 287 -25.12 2.48 -11.62
C TYR A 287 -23.98 2.70 -10.60
N LEU A 288 -22.88 3.33 -11.02
CA LEU A 288 -21.78 3.73 -10.12
C LEU A 288 -22.26 4.60 -8.96
N LYS A 289 -23.08 5.63 -9.23
CA LYS A 289 -23.66 6.50 -8.18
C LYS A 289 -24.41 5.69 -7.13
N ARG A 290 -25.18 4.69 -7.58
CA ARG A 290 -25.96 3.81 -6.70
C ARG A 290 -25.06 2.89 -5.88
N VAL A 291 -24.00 2.33 -6.46
CA VAL A 291 -22.99 1.54 -5.75
C VAL A 291 -22.29 2.38 -4.68
N LYS A 292 -21.82 3.59 -5.02
CA LYS A 292 -21.20 4.52 -4.04
C LYS A 292 -22.15 4.88 -2.90
N THR A 293 -23.43 5.08 -3.21
CA THR A 293 -24.47 5.34 -2.21
C THR A 293 -24.67 4.14 -1.27
N ALA A 294 -24.66 2.92 -1.81
CA ALA A 294 -24.76 1.71 -1.01
C ALA A 294 -23.53 1.50 -0.10
N LEU A 295 -22.31 1.73 -0.60
CA LEU A 295 -21.08 1.70 0.20
C LEU A 295 -21.14 2.72 1.34
N LYS A 296 -21.56 3.97 1.06
CA LYS A 296 -21.73 5.01 2.08
C LYS A 296 -22.74 4.62 3.15
N LYS A 297 -23.86 3.98 2.79
CA LYS A 297 -24.87 3.47 3.74
C LYS A 297 -24.34 2.33 4.63
N LEU A 298 -23.33 1.60 4.17
CA LEU A 298 -22.65 0.55 4.92
C LEU A 298 -21.45 1.10 5.70
N GLU A 299 -21.24 2.42 5.71
CA GLU A 299 -20.07 3.09 6.31
C GLU A 299 -18.74 2.51 5.80
N GLN A 300 -18.72 2.11 4.52
CA GLN A 300 -17.53 1.56 3.86
C GLN A 300 -16.81 2.66 3.08
N GLU A 301 -15.56 2.92 3.44
CA GLU A 301 -14.63 3.78 2.70
C GLU A 301 -13.80 2.97 1.70
N THR A 302 -14.46 2.13 0.91
CA THR A 302 -13.79 1.26 -0.05
C THR A 302 -13.12 2.07 -1.18
N PRO A 303 -11.80 1.95 -1.41
CA PRO A 303 -11.14 2.58 -2.54
C PRO A 303 -11.69 2.03 -3.87
N ILE A 304 -11.89 2.93 -4.83
CA ILE A 304 -12.38 2.60 -6.16
C ILE A 304 -11.30 2.89 -7.20
N ILE A 305 -11.01 1.90 -8.05
CA ILE A 305 -10.20 2.06 -9.26
C ILE A 305 -11.12 2.00 -10.47
N TYR A 306 -11.05 3.01 -11.33
CA TYR A 306 -11.86 3.04 -12.55
C TYR A 306 -11.09 2.41 -13.70
N VAL A 307 -11.69 1.42 -14.34
CA VAL A 307 -11.10 0.70 -15.46
C VAL A 307 -11.90 0.99 -16.72
N PHE A 308 -11.29 1.72 -17.65
CA PHE A 308 -11.80 1.92 -18.99
C PHE A 308 -11.30 0.77 -19.86
N SER A 309 -12.12 -0.27 -19.94
CA SER A 309 -11.81 -1.49 -20.69
C SER A 309 -11.95 -1.30 -22.19
N LYS A 310 -11.33 -2.21 -22.96
CA LYS A 310 -11.36 -2.26 -24.43
C LYS A 310 -10.71 -1.04 -25.09
N GLY A 311 -9.76 -0.40 -24.42
CA GLY A 311 -8.90 0.61 -25.03
C GLY A 311 -7.76 -0.06 -25.79
N ASP A 312 -8.10 -0.72 -26.90
CA ASP A 312 -7.12 -1.48 -27.68
C ASP A 312 -6.09 -0.54 -28.35
N PRO A 313 -4.83 -0.98 -28.56
CA PRO A 313 -3.74 -0.08 -28.98
C PRO A 313 -3.94 0.56 -30.34
N ASP A 314 -4.71 -0.08 -31.22
CA ASP A 314 -5.04 0.38 -32.56
C ASP A 314 -6.11 1.48 -32.58
N ILE A 315 -6.85 1.67 -31.48
CA ILE A 315 -7.95 2.63 -31.39
C ILE A 315 -7.76 3.67 -30.28
N VAL A 316 -6.88 3.45 -29.31
CA VAL A 316 -6.75 4.30 -28.12
C VAL A 316 -6.42 5.75 -28.46
N ASP A 317 -5.64 5.99 -29.52
CA ASP A 317 -5.25 7.32 -29.99
C ASP A 317 -6.28 7.97 -30.94
N SER A 318 -7.38 7.29 -31.24
CA SER A 318 -8.42 7.85 -32.09
C SER A 318 -9.13 9.03 -31.40
N VAL A 319 -9.55 10.00 -32.21
CA VAL A 319 -10.27 11.20 -31.72
C VAL A 319 -11.52 10.83 -30.93
N GLU A 320 -12.22 9.76 -31.35
CA GLU A 320 -13.41 9.24 -30.68
C GLU A 320 -13.09 8.75 -29.26
N ILE A 321 -12.11 7.85 -29.11
CA ILE A 321 -11.74 7.27 -27.81
C ILE A 321 -11.16 8.34 -26.86
N GLN A 322 -10.37 9.27 -27.39
CA GLN A 322 -9.85 10.40 -26.60
C GLN A 322 -10.98 11.33 -26.11
N SER A 323 -11.99 11.57 -26.94
CA SER A 323 -13.19 12.32 -26.54
C SER A 323 -13.98 11.57 -25.46
N ASN A 324 -14.16 10.26 -25.62
CA ASN A 324 -14.84 9.41 -24.64
C ASN A 324 -14.11 9.38 -23.29
N TYR A 325 -12.79 9.25 -23.30
CA TYR A 325 -11.95 9.35 -22.11
C TYR A 325 -12.20 10.66 -21.38
N LYS A 326 -12.16 11.80 -22.10
CA LYS A 326 -12.37 13.12 -21.50
C LYS A 326 -13.77 13.24 -20.87
N LYS A 327 -14.83 12.85 -21.59
CA LYS A 327 -16.21 12.86 -21.08
C LYS A 327 -16.36 12.03 -19.81
N LEU A 328 -15.84 10.80 -19.82
CA LEU A 328 -15.90 9.92 -18.65
C LEU A 328 -15.09 10.45 -17.48
N LYS A 329 -13.88 10.99 -17.73
CA LYS A 329 -13.05 11.59 -16.70
C LYS A 329 -13.76 12.75 -16.02
N GLU A 330 -14.34 13.68 -16.79
CA GLU A 330 -15.13 14.80 -16.26
C GLU A 330 -16.30 14.31 -15.40
N ASN A 331 -17.05 13.32 -15.89
CA ASN A 331 -18.13 12.69 -15.13
C ASN A 331 -17.63 12.09 -13.81
N LEU A 332 -16.51 11.36 -13.81
CA LEU A 332 -15.97 10.74 -12.60
C LEU A 332 -15.39 11.77 -11.62
N THR A 333 -14.76 12.82 -12.11
CA THR A 333 -14.26 13.93 -11.28
C THR A 333 -15.43 14.61 -10.57
N SER A 334 -16.55 14.85 -11.25
CA SER A 334 -17.76 15.43 -10.62
C SER A 334 -18.36 14.56 -9.50
N LEU A 335 -18.07 13.26 -9.49
CA LEU A 335 -18.54 12.31 -8.49
C LEU A 335 -17.56 12.09 -7.34
N SER A 336 -16.37 12.64 -7.44
CA SER A 336 -15.30 12.43 -6.48
C SER A 336 -15.27 13.62 -5.52
N SER A 337 -15.47 13.35 -4.23
CA SER A 337 -15.59 14.41 -3.22
C SER A 337 -14.24 15.02 -2.83
N ASN A 338 -13.12 14.31 -3.08
CA ASN A 338 -11.75 14.76 -2.88
C ASN A 338 -10.84 14.02 -3.87
N GLY A 339 -10.00 14.75 -4.60
CA GLY A 339 -8.96 14.20 -5.48
C GLY A 339 -9.42 13.80 -6.89
N ASN A 340 -8.44 13.59 -7.76
CA ASN A 340 -8.66 13.10 -9.13
C ASN A 340 -8.99 11.60 -9.14
N PRO A 341 -9.98 11.16 -9.94
CA PRO A 341 -10.28 9.74 -10.06
C PRO A 341 -9.11 8.99 -10.68
N GLU A 342 -8.70 7.89 -10.06
CA GLU A 342 -7.66 7.04 -10.61
C GLU A 342 -8.24 6.12 -11.70
N ILE A 343 -7.77 6.34 -12.94
CA ILE A 343 -8.36 5.75 -14.14
C ILE A 343 -7.27 5.00 -14.90
N TYR A 344 -7.57 3.75 -15.28
CA TYR A 344 -6.73 2.94 -16.14
C TYR A 344 -7.46 2.55 -17.41
N ILE A 345 -6.87 2.86 -18.56
CA ILE A 345 -7.29 2.28 -19.83
C ILE A 345 -6.65 0.90 -19.96
N THR A 346 -7.45 -0.11 -20.27
CA THR A 346 -6.98 -1.50 -20.35
C THR A 346 -7.45 -2.20 -21.62
N SER A 347 -6.60 -3.10 -22.10
CA SER A 347 -6.90 -4.00 -23.22
C SER A 347 -6.48 -5.43 -22.87
N MET A 348 -7.29 -6.40 -23.29
CA MET A 348 -6.93 -7.82 -23.20
C MET A 348 -5.78 -8.21 -24.14
N PHE A 349 -5.52 -7.42 -25.18
CA PHE A 349 -4.37 -7.60 -26.07
C PHE A 349 -3.08 -7.02 -25.46
N GLU A 350 -3.21 -6.21 -24.41
CA GLU A 350 -2.09 -5.65 -23.65
C GLU A 350 -2.21 -6.00 -22.17
N ILE A 351 -1.89 -7.25 -21.82
CA ILE A 351 -1.91 -7.78 -20.44
C ILE A 351 -1.28 -6.84 -19.40
N PHE A 352 -0.26 -6.07 -19.79
CA PHE A 352 0.43 -5.14 -18.89
C PHE A 352 -0.47 -4.00 -18.39
N SER A 353 -1.36 -3.50 -19.24
CA SER A 353 -2.36 -2.50 -18.83
C SER A 353 -3.27 -3.03 -17.71
N ILE A 354 -3.66 -4.31 -17.82
CA ILE A 354 -4.47 -5.03 -16.84
C ILE A 354 -3.68 -5.27 -15.55
N LEU A 355 -2.47 -5.84 -15.64
CA LEU A 355 -1.62 -6.11 -14.49
C LEU A 355 -1.29 -4.82 -13.74
N ARG A 356 -1.11 -3.70 -14.44
CA ARG A 356 -0.88 -2.40 -13.83
C ARG A 356 -2.10 -1.91 -13.05
N ALA A 357 -3.26 -1.87 -13.70
CA ALA A 357 -4.50 -1.45 -13.04
C ALA A 357 -4.75 -2.29 -11.77
N PHE A 358 -4.54 -3.61 -11.90
CA PHE A 358 -4.63 -4.53 -10.77
C PHE A 358 -3.59 -4.21 -9.68
N SER A 359 -2.32 -4.08 -10.06
CA SER A 359 -1.21 -3.78 -9.14
C SER A 359 -1.43 -2.50 -8.36
N SER A 360 -1.89 -1.43 -9.01
CA SER A 360 -2.19 -0.18 -8.30
C SER A 360 -3.32 -0.35 -7.29
N GLY A 361 -4.37 -1.06 -7.67
CA GLY A 361 -5.45 -1.40 -6.76
C GLY A 361 -4.96 -2.18 -5.54
N ILE A 362 -4.11 -3.19 -5.73
CA ILE A 362 -3.52 -3.96 -4.62
C ILE A 362 -2.58 -3.10 -3.78
N ALA A 363 -1.79 -2.23 -4.39
CA ALA A 363 -0.88 -1.33 -3.69
C ALA A 363 -1.62 -0.42 -2.70
N LYS A 364 -2.84 0.02 -3.03
CA LYS A 364 -3.69 0.78 -2.08
C LYS A 364 -4.09 0.00 -0.83
N LEU A 365 -4.04 -1.34 -0.88
CA LEU A 365 -4.35 -2.19 0.25
C LEU A 365 -3.15 -2.40 1.17
N SER A 366 -1.97 -1.98 0.72
CA SER A 366 -0.74 -2.02 1.49
C SER A 366 -0.65 -0.81 2.41
N PRO A 367 -0.57 -1.00 3.73
CA PRO A 367 -0.26 0.09 4.63
C PRO A 367 1.20 0.56 4.49
N ASN A 368 2.07 -0.25 3.88
CA ASN A 368 3.49 0.05 3.76
C ASN A 368 3.87 0.69 2.42
N LYS A 369 2.89 0.92 1.53
CA LYS A 369 3.10 1.46 0.18
C LYS A 369 3.94 2.73 0.21
N ASP A 370 3.49 3.74 0.95
CA ASP A 370 4.10 5.07 0.96
C ASP A 370 5.57 5.02 1.40
N LEU A 371 5.88 4.19 2.40
CA LEU A 371 7.24 4.00 2.92
C LEU A 371 8.14 3.26 1.90
N ILE A 372 7.60 2.26 1.20
CA ILE A 372 8.33 1.56 0.13
C ILE A 372 8.60 2.53 -1.02
N GLU A 373 7.61 3.31 -1.45
CA GLU A 373 7.75 4.30 -2.53
C GLU A 373 8.75 5.40 -2.15
N GLN A 374 8.74 5.85 -0.89
CA GLN A 374 9.71 6.82 -0.38
C GLN A 374 11.14 6.26 -0.41
N ASN A 375 11.37 5.05 0.12
CA ASN A 375 12.68 4.41 0.06
C ASN A 375 13.14 4.20 -1.39
N LEU A 376 12.20 3.87 -2.29
CA LEU A 376 12.48 3.70 -3.71
C LEU A 376 12.85 5.03 -4.38
N SER A 377 12.17 6.12 -4.02
CA SER A 377 12.47 7.47 -4.50
C SER A 377 13.85 7.96 -4.05
N GLU A 378 14.21 7.74 -2.78
CA GLU A 378 15.55 8.06 -2.26
C GLU A 378 16.62 7.26 -3.00
N PHE A 379 16.42 5.95 -3.14
CA PHE A 379 17.33 5.08 -3.89
C PHE A 379 17.45 5.49 -5.37
N SER A 380 16.34 5.83 -6.02
CA SER A 380 16.33 6.36 -7.40
C SER A 380 17.16 7.64 -7.51
N SER A 381 17.10 8.51 -6.50
CA SER A 381 17.82 9.79 -6.47
C SER A 381 19.32 9.59 -6.30
N LEU A 382 19.74 8.71 -5.37
CA LEU A 382 21.15 8.36 -5.15
C LEU A 382 21.80 7.70 -6.37
N THR A 383 21.03 6.90 -7.10
CA THR A 383 21.52 6.17 -8.28
C THR A 383 21.43 6.98 -9.57
N GLY A 384 20.75 8.14 -9.56
CA GLY A 384 20.46 8.92 -10.76
C GLY A 384 19.60 8.16 -11.78
N SER A 385 18.76 7.23 -11.32
CA SER A 385 17.90 6.43 -12.19
C SER A 385 16.67 7.23 -12.59
N SER A 386 16.33 7.22 -13.89
CA SER A 386 15.16 7.95 -14.39
C SER A 386 13.86 7.23 -14.01
N LEU A 387 13.84 5.90 -14.12
CA LEU A 387 12.73 5.06 -13.69
C LEU A 387 13.26 3.92 -12.84
N VAL A 388 12.59 3.63 -11.73
CA VAL A 388 12.78 2.41 -10.95
C VAL A 388 11.42 1.73 -10.73
N LEU A 389 11.30 0.47 -11.18
CA LEU A 389 10.12 -0.37 -10.93
C LEU A 389 10.50 -1.55 -10.07
N LEU A 390 9.77 -1.75 -8.98
CA LEU A 390 9.86 -2.95 -8.17
C LEU A 390 8.71 -3.89 -8.52
N LEU A 391 9.03 -5.12 -8.93
CA LEU A 391 8.09 -6.09 -9.48
C LEU A 391 8.11 -7.39 -8.66
N SER A 392 6.93 -7.99 -8.47
CA SER A 392 6.82 -9.37 -8.02
C SER A 392 7.22 -10.35 -9.11
N SER A 393 7.40 -11.63 -8.74
CA SER A 393 7.53 -12.71 -9.72
C SER A 393 6.36 -12.75 -10.69
N ASP A 394 5.15 -12.38 -10.27
CA ASP A 394 3.99 -12.31 -11.14
C ASP A 394 3.89 -11.04 -12.01
N GLY A 395 4.93 -10.20 -11.99
CA GLY A 395 4.95 -8.96 -12.75
C GLY A 395 3.95 -7.94 -12.21
N LEU A 396 3.54 -8.07 -10.95
CA LEU A 396 2.78 -7.03 -10.26
C LEU A 396 3.74 -5.92 -9.84
N VAL A 397 3.34 -4.67 -10.07
CA VAL A 397 4.11 -3.50 -9.65
C VAL A 397 3.89 -3.28 -8.16
N LEU A 398 4.96 -3.38 -7.38
CA LEU A 398 4.91 -3.23 -5.93
C LEU A 398 5.15 -1.78 -5.50
N ALA A 399 6.05 -1.12 -6.20
CA ALA A 399 6.36 0.29 -6.05
C ALA A 399 7.01 0.80 -7.34
N GLU A 400 6.85 2.09 -7.61
CA GLU A 400 7.42 2.74 -8.79
C GLU A 400 7.89 4.16 -8.45
N ASN A 401 8.99 4.59 -9.07
CA ASN A 401 9.46 5.97 -8.99
C ASN A 401 9.90 6.46 -10.38
N PHE A 402 9.55 7.71 -10.70
CA PHE A 402 9.85 8.36 -11.98
C PHE A 402 10.40 9.75 -11.72
N THR A 403 11.52 10.10 -12.38
CA THR A 403 11.98 11.48 -12.45
C THR A 403 11.25 12.23 -13.57
N PRO A 404 11.16 13.58 -13.50
CA PRO A 404 10.64 14.38 -14.62
C PRO A 404 11.37 14.12 -15.95
N GLU A 405 12.67 13.84 -15.89
CA GLU A 405 13.50 13.48 -17.06
C GLU A 405 13.06 12.16 -17.68
N ALA A 406 12.65 11.18 -16.86
CA ALA A 406 12.09 9.92 -17.34
C ALA A 406 10.83 10.14 -18.17
N MET A 407 10.02 11.13 -17.80
CA MET A 407 8.82 11.51 -18.56
C MET A 407 9.20 12.06 -19.95
N GLU A 408 10.22 12.88 -20.03
CA GLU A 408 10.68 13.42 -21.33
C GLU A 408 11.35 12.34 -22.20
N ILE A 409 12.22 11.49 -21.63
CA ILE A 409 12.94 10.41 -22.33
C ILE A 409 11.96 9.37 -22.91
N THR A 410 10.92 9.04 -22.17
CA THR A 410 9.91 8.05 -22.60
C THR A 410 8.86 8.62 -23.55
N LYS A 411 8.95 9.91 -23.93
CA LYS A 411 7.90 10.66 -24.64
C LYS A 411 6.56 10.66 -23.88
N MET A 412 6.57 10.63 -22.55
CA MET A 412 5.39 10.91 -21.74
C MET A 412 5.01 12.38 -21.94
N GLN A 413 3.91 12.65 -22.64
CA GLN A 413 3.43 14.01 -22.78
C GLN A 413 3.09 14.59 -21.41
N LYS A 414 3.64 15.79 -21.13
CA LYS A 414 3.23 16.66 -20.03
C LYS A 414 1.72 16.89 -20.11
N SER A 415 0.98 16.19 -19.26
CA SER A 415 -0.35 16.61 -18.82
C SER A 415 -0.33 16.61 -17.31
N GLU A 416 -0.88 17.65 -16.69
CA GLU A 416 -0.84 17.95 -15.25
C GLU A 416 -1.61 16.94 -14.36
N ASP A 417 -1.74 15.68 -14.77
CA ASP A 417 -2.37 14.61 -14.01
C ASP A 417 -1.44 13.39 -13.92
N LEU A 418 -0.46 13.49 -13.02
CA LEU A 418 0.62 12.53 -12.77
C LEU A 418 0.15 11.10 -12.43
N LEU A 419 -1.12 10.91 -12.05
CA LEU A 419 -1.71 9.59 -11.77
C LEU A 419 -2.25 8.87 -13.01
N ASN A 420 -2.43 9.57 -14.14
CA ASN A 420 -2.93 9.01 -15.41
C ASN A 420 -1.87 9.02 -16.53
N VAL A 421 -0.59 9.26 -16.20
CA VAL A 421 0.52 9.39 -17.16
C VAL A 421 0.78 8.11 -17.97
N PHE A 422 0.24 6.96 -17.58
CA PHE A 422 0.54 5.69 -18.23
C PHE A 422 -0.55 5.16 -19.16
N GLY A 423 -1.73 5.76 -19.15
CA GLY A 423 -2.78 5.44 -20.13
C GLY A 423 -2.46 5.93 -21.54
N VAL A 424 -1.47 6.82 -21.70
CA VAL A 424 -1.14 7.49 -22.97
C VAL A 424 0.20 7.00 -23.56
N VAL A 425 0.89 6.04 -22.90
CA VAL A 425 2.32 5.75 -23.14
C VAL A 425 2.52 4.25 -23.44
N ALA A 426 1.77 3.76 -24.43
CA ALA A 426 1.58 2.32 -24.70
C ALA A 426 2.74 1.56 -25.40
N PRO A 427 3.73 2.14 -26.09
CA PRO A 427 4.77 1.30 -26.73
C PRO A 427 5.93 0.87 -25.82
N GLN A 428 6.41 1.78 -24.95
CA GLN A 428 7.67 1.56 -24.20
C GLN A 428 7.48 0.69 -22.96
N PHE A 429 6.35 0.83 -22.24
CA PHE A 429 6.04 -0.02 -21.08
C PHE A 429 5.75 -1.47 -21.46
N THR A 430 5.00 -1.69 -22.53
CA THR A 430 4.80 -3.03 -23.10
C THR A 430 6.14 -3.68 -23.45
N THR A 431 7.10 -2.89 -23.94
CA THR A 431 8.46 -3.37 -24.21
C THR A 431 9.23 -3.70 -22.93
N LEU A 432 9.18 -2.83 -21.91
CA LEU A 432 9.82 -3.06 -20.60
C LEU A 432 9.34 -4.37 -19.96
N PHE A 433 8.04 -4.64 -19.97
CA PHE A 433 7.55 -5.86 -19.37
C PHE A 433 7.75 -7.12 -20.24
N LYS A 434 7.75 -7.02 -21.57
CA LYS A 434 8.19 -8.13 -22.44
C LYS A 434 9.64 -8.50 -22.13
N ILE A 435 10.49 -7.49 -21.95
CA ILE A 435 11.87 -7.66 -21.51
C ILE A 435 11.91 -8.33 -20.13
N PHE A 436 11.11 -7.87 -19.17
CA PHE A 436 10.99 -8.49 -17.86
C PHE A 436 10.63 -9.97 -17.93
N TYR A 437 9.61 -10.37 -18.70
CA TYR A 437 9.24 -11.78 -18.79
C TYR A 437 10.31 -12.65 -19.46
N LYS A 438 11.01 -12.08 -20.46
CA LYS A 438 12.17 -12.73 -21.08
C LYS A 438 13.30 -12.92 -20.06
N PHE A 439 13.58 -11.89 -19.25
CA PHE A 439 14.59 -11.94 -18.19
C PHE A 439 14.20 -12.90 -17.06
N LYS A 440 12.95 -12.86 -16.59
CA LYS A 440 12.42 -13.75 -15.55
C LYS A 440 12.64 -15.22 -15.93
N SER A 441 12.41 -15.56 -17.20
CA SER A 441 12.58 -16.92 -17.74
C SER A 441 14.04 -17.34 -17.90
N SER A 442 14.99 -16.42 -17.76
CA SER A 442 16.43 -16.71 -17.76
C SER A 442 16.94 -16.97 -16.34
N GLU A 443 18.07 -17.67 -16.19
CA GLU A 443 18.74 -17.89 -14.90
C GLU A 443 19.64 -16.73 -14.47
N ASN A 444 19.75 -15.69 -15.30
CA ASN A 444 20.63 -14.56 -15.02
C ASN A 444 20.16 -13.77 -13.78
N GLU A 445 21.13 -13.35 -12.95
CA GLU A 445 20.88 -12.46 -11.82
C GLU A 445 20.66 -11.00 -12.25
N GLU A 446 21.24 -10.61 -13.39
CA GLU A 446 21.06 -9.30 -14.00
C GLU A 446 21.12 -9.37 -15.52
N THR A 447 20.49 -8.41 -16.21
CA THR A 447 20.62 -8.27 -17.66
C THR A 447 20.43 -6.81 -18.07
N ILE A 448 21.16 -6.40 -19.09
CA ILE A 448 21.09 -5.07 -19.69
C ILE A 448 20.47 -5.15 -21.08
N PHE A 449 19.51 -4.27 -21.37
CA PHE A 449 18.93 -4.09 -22.69
C PHE A 449 19.12 -2.64 -23.14
N ARG A 450 19.67 -2.45 -24.34
CA ARG A 450 19.86 -1.12 -24.93
C ARG A 450 18.69 -0.80 -25.85
N ILE A 451 18.01 0.31 -25.61
CA ILE A 451 16.92 0.83 -26.45
C ILE A 451 17.25 2.28 -26.81
N SER A 452 17.68 2.50 -28.05
CA SER A 452 18.14 3.82 -28.52
C SER A 452 19.21 4.39 -27.58
N ASP A 453 18.99 5.58 -27.00
CA ASP A 453 19.91 6.25 -26.07
C ASP A 453 19.65 5.89 -24.59
N SER A 454 18.76 4.92 -24.33
CA SER A 454 18.40 4.48 -22.98
C SER A 454 18.81 3.03 -22.73
N ILE A 455 19.12 2.75 -21.47
CA ILE A 455 19.58 1.47 -21.00
C ILE A 455 18.59 0.98 -19.95
N ILE A 456 18.09 -0.22 -20.15
CA ILE A 456 17.26 -0.92 -19.18
C ILE A 456 18.15 -1.92 -18.46
N LEU A 457 18.31 -1.75 -17.16
CA LEU A 457 18.96 -2.71 -16.29
C LEU A 457 17.88 -3.46 -15.51
N LEU A 458 17.87 -4.79 -15.59
CA LEU A 458 17.06 -5.63 -14.72
C LEU A 458 17.96 -6.39 -13.77
N LYS A 459 17.52 -6.46 -12.51
CA LYS A 459 18.17 -7.28 -11.48
C LYS A 459 17.14 -8.13 -10.76
N ARG A 460 17.53 -9.35 -10.43
CA ARG A 460 16.79 -10.30 -9.61
C ARG A 460 17.17 -10.08 -8.15
N LEU A 461 16.17 -9.98 -7.28
CA LEU A 461 16.33 -9.76 -5.85
C LEU A 461 15.75 -10.97 -5.11
N LYS A 462 16.54 -11.55 -4.21
CA LYS A 462 16.07 -12.63 -3.32
C LYS A 462 15.89 -12.05 -1.93
N ILE A 463 14.64 -12.05 -1.46
CA ILE A 463 14.30 -11.63 -0.09
C ILE A 463 13.70 -12.83 0.63
N VAL A 464 14.47 -13.43 1.53
CA VAL A 464 14.12 -14.68 2.21
C VAL A 464 13.77 -15.77 1.18
N ASN A 465 12.49 -16.14 1.06
CA ASN A 465 12.00 -17.17 0.13
C ASN A 465 11.28 -16.58 -1.09
N TYR A 466 11.25 -15.25 -1.22
CA TYR A 466 10.54 -14.55 -2.28
C TYR A 466 11.52 -14.02 -3.32
N GLU A 467 11.13 -14.18 -4.58
CA GLU A 467 11.87 -13.66 -5.72
C GLU A 467 11.17 -12.41 -6.25
N LEU A 468 11.87 -11.29 -6.16
CA LEU A 468 11.47 -9.99 -6.67
C LEU A 468 12.41 -9.54 -7.78
N PHE A 469 11.99 -8.51 -8.50
CA PHE A 469 12.73 -7.98 -9.62
C PHE A 469 12.71 -6.47 -9.57
N ILE A 470 13.84 -5.86 -9.87
CA ILE A 470 13.94 -4.41 -9.98
C ILE A 470 14.39 -4.06 -11.39
N LEU A 471 13.66 -3.14 -12.01
CA LEU A 471 13.95 -2.62 -13.33
C LEU A 471 14.34 -1.15 -13.20
N PHE A 472 15.42 -0.79 -13.87
CA PHE A 472 15.92 0.57 -13.96
C PHE A 472 15.90 1.05 -15.40
N LEU A 473 15.49 2.29 -15.63
CA LEU A 473 15.80 3.03 -16.85
C LEU A 473 16.91 4.03 -16.51
N ILE A 474 18.05 3.89 -17.17
CA ILE A 474 19.23 4.76 -17.03
C ILE A 474 19.67 5.25 -18.41
N ASP A 475 20.31 6.41 -18.45
CA ASP A 475 20.90 7.04 -19.64
C ASP A 475 22.33 6.57 -19.91
N ASN A 476 23.02 6.00 -18.90
CA ASN A 476 24.41 5.59 -18.99
C ASN A 476 24.70 4.33 -18.16
N GLU A 477 25.45 3.40 -18.72
CA GLU A 477 25.82 2.12 -18.09
C GLU A 477 26.67 2.33 -16.84
N ASN A 478 27.42 3.43 -16.74
CA ASN A 478 28.22 3.77 -15.57
C ASN A 478 27.38 3.91 -14.28
N LYS A 479 26.08 4.26 -14.39
CA LYS A 479 25.18 4.32 -13.24
C LYS A 479 24.97 2.95 -12.56
N LYS A 480 25.26 1.85 -13.26
CA LYS A 480 25.22 0.48 -12.70
C LYS A 480 26.11 0.34 -11.46
N GLU A 481 27.30 0.94 -11.45
CA GLU A 481 28.19 0.85 -10.29
C GLU A 481 27.57 1.52 -9.06
N SER A 482 26.97 2.71 -9.22
CA SER A 482 26.24 3.39 -8.16
C SER A 482 25.01 2.60 -7.69
N ILE A 483 24.26 2.01 -8.62
CA ILE A 483 23.14 1.10 -8.29
C ILE A 483 23.62 -0.06 -7.42
N ASN A 484 24.73 -0.70 -7.79
CA ASN A 484 25.28 -1.82 -7.04
C ASN A 484 25.73 -1.43 -5.64
N GLN A 485 26.31 -0.24 -5.48
CA GLN A 485 26.77 0.28 -4.19
C GLN A 485 25.61 0.50 -3.21
N HIS A 486 24.51 1.11 -3.68
CA HIS A 486 23.38 1.50 -2.81
C HIS A 486 22.28 0.43 -2.68
N LEU A 487 22.29 -0.61 -3.51
CA LEU A 487 21.22 -1.61 -3.55
C LEU A 487 21.09 -2.37 -2.21
N GLN A 488 22.21 -2.70 -1.56
CA GLN A 488 22.16 -3.44 -0.30
C GLN A 488 21.55 -2.61 0.82
N ASP A 489 21.85 -1.31 0.88
CA ASP A 489 21.29 -0.40 1.87
C ASP A 489 19.78 -0.19 1.65
N PHE A 490 19.36 -0.03 0.39
CA PHE A 490 17.94 -0.02 0.03
C PHE A 490 17.22 -1.29 0.48
N LEU A 491 17.81 -2.48 0.23
CA LEU A 491 17.24 -3.76 0.66
C LEU A 491 17.18 -3.87 2.18
N ASN A 492 18.23 -3.50 2.91
CA ASN A 492 18.25 -3.53 4.37
C ASN A 492 17.11 -2.69 4.98
N ARG A 493 16.80 -1.54 4.37
CA ARG A 493 15.72 -0.64 4.81
C ARG A 493 14.32 -1.10 4.39
N THR A 494 14.20 -1.82 3.27
CA THR A 494 12.90 -2.03 2.60
C THR A 494 12.44 -3.49 2.63
N GLN A 495 13.33 -4.46 2.84
CA GLN A 495 13.01 -5.89 2.76
C GLN A 495 11.88 -6.32 3.71
N ASP A 496 11.87 -5.80 4.93
CA ASP A 496 10.85 -6.13 5.93
C ASP A 496 9.46 -5.58 5.55
N LEU A 497 9.44 -4.37 4.96
CA LEU A 497 8.23 -3.77 4.43
C LEU A 497 7.67 -4.60 3.27
N LEU A 498 8.56 -5.05 2.38
CA LEU A 498 8.21 -5.89 1.22
C LEU A 498 7.74 -7.26 1.64
N LEU A 499 8.40 -7.90 2.60
CA LEU A 499 7.97 -9.18 3.14
C LEU A 499 6.56 -9.08 3.70
N ARG A 500 6.17 -8.00 4.37
CA ARG A 500 4.79 -7.82 4.84
C ARG A 500 3.77 -7.46 3.78
N TYR A 501 4.24 -6.92 2.67
CA TYR A 501 3.40 -6.71 1.52
C TYR A 501 3.19 -8.02 0.73
N ILE A 502 4.14 -8.96 0.80
CA ILE A 502 4.24 -10.15 -0.05
C ILE A 502 4.06 -11.48 0.73
N ALA A 503 3.91 -11.45 2.07
CA ALA A 503 3.78 -12.59 2.99
C ALA A 503 2.81 -12.32 4.15
#